data_AF-A0A1G0LMK9-F1
#
_entry.id   AF-A0A1G0LMK9-F1
#
_cell.length_a   1.000
_cell.length_b   1.000
_cell.length_c   1.000
_cell.angle_alpha   90.00
_cell.angle_beta   90.00
_cell.angle_gamma   90.00
#
_symmetry.space_group_name_H-M   'P 1'
#
loop_
_entity.id
_entity.type
_entity.pdbx_description
1 polymer ?
#
loop_
_entity_poly.entity_id
_entity_poly.type
_entity_poly.pdbx_seq_one_letter_code
_entity_poly.pdbx_strand_id
1 'polypeptide(L)'
;MALEARLTGAEAADALLAMAAEVIRSKGDDETQQRIGAQARRVAGPDAIGHLLELAETRVVGLTTLAVALRFRGAEAVISVLARLHEAEDELARRAYLDLAIALSRFPELRQTLTASLLQDLDSPTWFVVRNAIKLLSDMGADVPTRYDLATHGSREVRLELSKALARRPRDENSVDTLVFLLGDPDAAVRYSAVVALGASNSSRARAALSLHAGIETDGETLMACDTITRHGDFRKSA
;
A
#
# COMPACT_ATOMS: atom_id res chain seq x y z
N MET A 1 -31.76 2.60 37.09
CA MET A 1 -30.78 2.80 35.99
C MET A 1 -30.16 1.46 35.69
N ALA A 2 -30.57 0.80 34.61
CA ALA A 2 -29.95 -0.46 34.22
C ALA A 2 -28.55 -0.14 33.72
N LEU A 3 -27.54 -0.71 34.37
CA LEU A 3 -26.17 -0.71 33.89
C LEU A 3 -26.19 -1.55 32.61
N GLU A 4 -26.21 -0.94 31.43
CA GLU A 4 -26.03 -1.69 30.18
C GLU A 4 -24.71 -2.45 30.31
N ALA A 5 -24.77 -3.78 30.28
CA ALA A 5 -23.60 -4.63 30.42
C ALA A 5 -22.64 -4.30 29.27
N ARG A 6 -21.48 -3.73 29.60
CA ARG A 6 -20.42 -3.47 28.63
C ARG A 6 -19.84 -4.80 28.17
N LEU A 7 -19.78 -5.01 26.86
CA LEU A 7 -19.12 -6.16 26.27
C LEU A 7 -17.63 -6.12 26.59
N THR A 8 -17.02 -7.30 26.67
CA THR A 8 -15.57 -7.43 26.56
C THR A 8 -15.10 -7.01 25.15
N GLY A 9 -13.79 -6.79 24.98
CA GLY A 9 -13.23 -6.48 23.66
C GLY A 9 -13.53 -7.57 22.63
N ALA A 10 -13.35 -8.84 23.00
CA ALA A 10 -13.60 -9.98 22.13
C ALA A 10 -15.09 -10.09 21.73
N GLU A 11 -16.00 -9.97 22.70
CA GLU A 11 -17.44 -9.98 22.42
C GLU A 11 -17.86 -8.81 21.52
N ALA A 12 -17.26 -7.63 21.70
CA ALA A 12 -17.48 -6.49 20.83
C ALA A 12 -16.93 -6.75 19.41
N ALA A 13 -15.75 -7.37 19.28
CA ALA A 13 -15.19 -7.76 17.98
C ALA A 13 -16.10 -8.77 17.26
N ASP A 14 -16.58 -9.80 17.95
CA ASP A 14 -17.50 -10.81 17.40
C ASP A 14 -18.83 -10.19 16.96
N ALA A 15 -19.39 -9.27 17.76
CA ALA A 15 -20.59 -8.54 17.40
C ALA A 15 -20.38 -7.70 16.12
N LEU A 16 -19.23 -7.03 15.99
CA LEU A 16 -18.89 -6.26 14.80
C LEU A 16 -18.68 -7.14 13.57
N LEU A 17 -18.10 -8.33 13.72
CA LEU A 17 -17.95 -9.31 12.64
C LEU A 17 -19.30 -9.84 12.17
N ALA A 18 -20.21 -10.15 13.09
CA ALA A 18 -21.56 -10.58 12.75
C ALA A 18 -22.31 -9.50 11.95
N MET A 19 -22.23 -8.26 12.41
CA MET A 19 -22.79 -7.08 11.73
C MET A 19 -22.16 -6.87 10.35
N ALA A 20 -20.83 -7.00 10.24
CA ALA A 20 -20.12 -6.88 8.97
C ALA A 20 -20.55 -7.96 7.96
N ALA A 21 -20.73 -9.20 8.42
CA ALA A 21 -21.22 -10.29 7.58
C ALA A 21 -22.66 -10.05 7.09
N GLU A 22 -23.51 -9.45 7.93
CA GLU A 22 -24.87 -9.04 7.52
C GLU A 22 -24.85 -7.93 6.46
N VAL A 23 -24.00 -6.90 6.63
CA VAL A 23 -23.79 -5.84 5.63
C VAL A 23 -23.35 -6.40 4.28
N ILE A 24 -22.44 -7.37 4.28
CA ILE A 24 -21.98 -8.02 3.03
C ILE A 24 -23.11 -8.81 2.37
N ARG A 25 -23.93 -9.52 3.16
CA ARG A 25 -25.07 -10.29 2.65
C ARG A 25 -26.21 -9.42 2.13
N SER A 26 -26.35 -8.18 2.62
CA SER A 26 -27.44 -7.28 2.20
C SER A 26 -27.30 -6.75 0.76
N LYS A 27 -26.18 -7.01 0.08
CA LYS A 27 -25.95 -6.70 -1.36
C LYS A 27 -26.31 -5.26 -1.78
N GLY A 28 -26.16 -4.29 -0.88
CA GLY A 28 -26.44 -2.88 -1.18
C GLY A 28 -27.84 -2.39 -0.81
N ASP A 29 -28.57 -3.13 0.04
CA ASP A 29 -29.74 -2.56 0.72
C ASP A 29 -29.31 -1.45 1.70
N ASP A 30 -29.43 -0.20 1.25
CA ASP A 30 -28.96 0.99 1.95
C ASP A 30 -29.60 1.15 3.33
N GLU A 31 -30.89 0.82 3.49
CA GLU A 31 -31.59 0.95 4.77
C GLU A 31 -31.01 -0.01 5.82
N THR A 32 -30.83 -1.29 5.44
CA THR A 32 -30.18 -2.28 6.31
C THR A 32 -28.74 -1.88 6.64
N GLN A 33 -27.97 -1.40 5.66
CA GLN A 33 -26.58 -0.98 5.92
C GLN A 33 -26.51 0.24 6.85
N GLN A 34 -27.41 1.20 6.71
CA GLN A 34 -27.49 2.35 7.60
C GLN A 34 -27.88 1.95 9.02
N ARG A 35 -28.89 1.09 9.17
CA ARG A 35 -29.33 0.55 10.47
C ARG A 35 -28.19 -0.20 11.18
N ILE A 36 -27.54 -1.13 10.47
CA ILE A 36 -26.42 -1.90 11.03
C ILE A 36 -25.27 -0.97 11.39
N GLY A 37 -24.93 0.00 10.54
CA GLY A 37 -23.89 0.97 10.83
C GLY A 37 -24.18 1.81 12.07
N ALA A 38 -25.44 2.20 12.28
CA ALA A 38 -25.86 2.91 13.49
C ALA A 38 -25.76 2.03 14.76
N GLN A 39 -26.13 0.75 14.65
CA GLN A 39 -26.00 -0.21 15.74
C GLN A 39 -24.53 -0.51 16.06
N ALA A 40 -23.70 -0.72 15.03
CA ALA A 40 -22.28 -0.98 15.18
C ALA A 40 -21.60 0.14 15.96
N ARG A 41 -21.87 1.41 15.64
CA ARG A 41 -21.31 2.57 16.38
C ARG A 41 -21.65 2.57 17.88
N ARG A 42 -22.74 1.91 18.30
CA ARG A 42 -23.12 1.77 19.72
C ARG A 42 -22.47 0.57 20.41
N VAL A 43 -21.92 -0.37 19.64
CA VAL A 43 -21.12 -1.47 20.20
C VAL A 43 -19.90 -0.86 20.88
N ALA A 44 -19.90 -0.97 22.19
CA ALA A 44 -18.83 -0.55 23.08
C ALA A 44 -18.17 -1.78 23.69
N GLY A 45 -16.85 -1.84 23.57
CA GLY A 45 -15.98 -2.81 24.23
C GLY A 45 -14.56 -2.28 24.16
N PRO A 46 -13.81 -2.27 25.28
CA PRO A 46 -12.43 -1.82 25.25
C PRO A 46 -11.63 -2.74 24.31
N ASP A 47 -10.77 -2.16 23.48
CA ASP A 47 -9.84 -2.88 22.61
C ASP A 47 -10.48 -3.86 21.60
N ALA A 48 -11.72 -3.60 21.17
CA ALA A 48 -12.33 -4.38 20.09
C ALA A 48 -11.51 -4.31 18.78
N ILE A 49 -10.80 -3.21 18.54
CA ILE A 49 -9.88 -3.07 17.40
C ILE A 49 -8.72 -4.07 17.53
N GLY A 50 -8.06 -4.15 18.69
CA GLY A 50 -6.95 -5.08 18.92
C GLY A 50 -7.32 -6.52 18.59
N HIS A 51 -8.46 -7.00 19.10
CA HIS A 51 -8.93 -8.35 18.77
C HIS A 51 -9.26 -8.56 17.29
N LEU A 52 -9.83 -7.56 16.59
CA LEU A 52 -10.02 -7.65 15.15
C LEU A 52 -8.68 -7.72 14.39
N LEU A 53 -7.64 -7.07 14.90
CA LEU A 53 -6.29 -7.11 14.32
C LEU A 53 -5.62 -8.46 14.55
N GLU A 54 -5.74 -9.04 15.75
CA GLU A 54 -5.28 -10.42 16.04
C GLU A 54 -5.90 -11.43 15.05
N LEU A 55 -7.20 -11.29 14.77
CA LEU A 55 -7.89 -12.15 13.80
C LEU A 55 -7.37 -12.00 12.37
N ALA A 56 -6.85 -10.83 11.98
CA ALA A 56 -6.25 -10.63 10.67
C ALA A 56 -5.02 -11.52 10.46
N GLU A 57 -4.22 -11.74 11.51
CA GLU A 57 -3.03 -12.59 11.47
C GLU A 57 -3.39 -14.08 11.32
N THR A 58 -4.48 -14.51 11.95
CA THR A 58 -4.94 -15.92 11.87
C THR A 58 -5.43 -16.32 10.47
N ARG A 59 -5.82 -15.35 9.64
CA ARG A 59 -6.48 -15.52 8.33
C ARG A 59 -7.74 -16.39 8.33
N VAL A 60 -8.30 -16.70 9.49
CA VAL A 60 -9.55 -17.45 9.64
C VAL A 60 -10.73 -16.61 9.14
N VAL A 61 -10.73 -15.33 9.50
CA VAL A 61 -11.74 -14.37 9.08
C VAL A 61 -11.31 -13.73 7.76
N GLY A 62 -12.22 -13.72 6.78
CA GLY A 62 -11.95 -13.08 5.50
C GLY A 62 -11.68 -11.57 5.64
N LEU A 63 -10.67 -11.08 4.92
CA LEU A 63 -10.23 -9.67 4.96
C LEU A 63 -11.36 -8.68 4.68
N THR A 64 -12.30 -9.00 3.77
CA THR A 64 -13.44 -8.14 3.49
C THR A 64 -14.33 -7.95 4.72
N THR A 65 -14.59 -9.02 5.48
CA THR A 65 -15.41 -8.95 6.70
C THR A 65 -14.69 -8.15 7.78
N LEU A 66 -13.38 -8.40 7.98
CA LEU A 66 -12.56 -7.63 8.92
C LEU A 66 -12.54 -6.14 8.56
N ALA A 67 -12.33 -5.80 7.29
CA ALA A 67 -12.30 -4.43 6.83
C ALA A 67 -13.66 -3.72 7.04
N VAL A 68 -14.78 -4.40 6.79
CA VAL A 68 -16.12 -3.85 7.08
C VAL A 68 -16.34 -3.65 8.58
N ALA A 69 -15.90 -4.59 9.43
CA ALA A 69 -16.00 -4.48 10.87
C ALA A 69 -15.17 -3.30 11.41
N LEU A 70 -13.92 -3.19 10.96
CA LEU A 70 -13.01 -2.09 11.32
C LEU A 70 -13.49 -0.74 10.79
N ARG A 71 -14.17 -0.71 9.63
CA ARG A 71 -14.80 0.53 9.12
C ARG A 71 -15.77 1.14 10.12
N PHE A 72 -16.47 0.35 10.92
CA PHE A 72 -17.36 0.90 11.95
C PHE A 72 -16.63 1.70 13.04
N ARG A 73 -15.30 1.56 13.15
CA ARG A 73 -14.44 2.31 14.09
C ARG A 73 -13.81 3.55 13.46
N GLY A 74 -13.93 3.74 12.15
CA GLY A 74 -13.45 4.95 11.48
C GLY A 74 -11.91 5.08 11.48
N ALA A 75 -11.43 6.31 11.67
CA ALA A 75 -10.01 6.66 11.60
C ALA A 75 -9.14 5.92 12.63
N GLU A 76 -9.68 5.59 13.81
CA GLU A 76 -8.95 4.87 14.85
C GLU A 76 -8.51 3.46 14.38
N ALA A 77 -9.34 2.79 13.57
CA ALA A 77 -8.94 1.52 12.97
C ALA A 77 -7.78 1.68 11.99
N VAL A 78 -7.75 2.76 11.20
CA VAL A 78 -6.65 3.04 10.27
C VAL A 78 -5.34 3.23 11.06
N ILE A 79 -5.37 4.05 12.10
CA ILE A 79 -4.20 4.31 12.96
C ILE A 79 -3.71 3.00 13.58
N SER A 80 -4.62 2.17 14.08
CA SER A 80 -4.26 0.91 14.74
C SER A 80 -3.69 -0.14 13.76
N VAL A 81 -4.22 -0.22 12.53
CA VAL A 81 -3.66 -1.09 11.49
C VAL A 81 -2.25 -0.65 11.12
N LEU A 82 -2.01 0.65 10.96
CA LEU A 82 -0.68 1.16 10.63
C LEU A 82 0.31 0.96 11.78
N ALA A 83 -0.11 1.19 13.03
CA ALA A 83 0.71 0.92 14.20
C ALA A 83 1.15 -0.56 14.26
N ARG A 84 0.22 -1.50 14.05
CA ARG A 84 0.56 -2.93 13.97
C ARG A 84 1.46 -3.26 12.79
N LEU A 85 1.26 -2.62 11.63
CA LEU A 85 2.14 -2.79 10.47
C LEU A 85 3.57 -2.30 10.76
N HIS A 86 3.72 -1.20 11.50
CA HIS A 86 5.03 -0.63 11.86
C HIS A 86 5.76 -1.48 12.91
N GLU A 87 5.02 -2.18 13.76
CA GLU A 87 5.57 -3.08 14.80
C GLU A 87 5.76 -4.52 14.32
N ALA A 88 5.20 -4.90 13.15
CA ALA A 88 5.26 -6.27 12.66
C ALA A 88 6.67 -6.69 12.24
N GLU A 89 7.31 -7.51 13.07
CA GLU A 89 8.60 -8.15 12.79
C GLU A 89 8.48 -9.34 11.84
N ASP A 90 7.43 -10.15 12.02
CA ASP A 90 7.16 -11.33 11.18
C ASP A 90 6.56 -10.97 9.81
N GLU A 91 6.94 -11.73 8.79
CA GLU A 91 6.48 -11.51 7.41
C GLU A 91 4.98 -11.78 7.23
N LEU A 92 4.43 -12.80 7.89
CA LEU A 92 3.00 -13.13 7.78
C LEU A 92 2.14 -12.04 8.42
N ALA A 93 2.52 -11.58 9.62
CA ALA A 93 1.83 -10.48 10.30
C ALA A 93 1.88 -9.19 9.46
N ARG A 94 3.07 -8.81 8.97
CA ARG A 94 3.24 -7.65 8.08
C ARG A 94 2.37 -7.76 6.84
N ARG A 95 2.32 -8.95 6.23
CA ARG A 95 1.49 -9.20 5.04
C ARG A 95 0.01 -9.08 5.34
N ALA A 96 -0.46 -9.59 6.48
CA ALA A 96 -1.84 -9.48 6.90
C ALA A 96 -2.26 -8.02 7.06
N TYR A 97 -1.44 -7.19 7.71
CA TYR A 97 -1.73 -5.76 7.90
C TYR A 97 -1.66 -4.95 6.60
N LEU A 98 -0.74 -5.28 5.68
CA LEU A 98 -0.73 -4.69 4.33
C LEU A 98 -2.02 -5.03 3.56
N ASP A 99 -2.41 -6.31 3.51
CA ASP A 99 -3.62 -6.74 2.82
C ASP A 99 -4.87 -6.10 3.43
N LEU A 100 -4.91 -5.94 4.76
CA LEU A 100 -6.00 -5.30 5.48
C LEU A 100 -6.06 -3.80 5.21
N ALA A 101 -4.93 -3.08 5.19
CA ALA A 101 -4.88 -1.67 4.82
C ALA A 101 -5.41 -1.45 3.39
N ILE A 102 -5.04 -2.31 2.43
CA ILE A 102 -5.59 -2.29 1.08
C ILE A 102 -7.10 -2.54 1.09
N ALA A 103 -7.60 -3.48 1.90
CA ALA A 103 -9.04 -3.70 2.03
C ALA A 103 -9.77 -2.46 2.60
N LEU A 104 -9.19 -1.79 3.60
CA LEU A 104 -9.73 -0.54 4.16
C LEU A 104 -9.72 0.61 3.14
N SER A 105 -8.75 0.66 2.24
CA SER A 105 -8.67 1.70 1.20
C SER A 105 -9.85 1.72 0.21
N ARG A 106 -10.68 0.67 0.21
CA ARG A 106 -11.91 0.58 -0.59
C ARG A 106 -13.04 1.43 -0.03
N PHE A 107 -12.93 1.87 1.22
CA PHE A 107 -13.87 2.79 1.85
C PHE A 107 -13.37 4.23 1.69
N PRO A 108 -14.06 5.09 0.91
CA PRO A 108 -13.59 6.45 0.62
C PRO A 108 -13.24 7.28 1.86
N GLU A 109 -14.04 7.16 2.92
CA GLU A 109 -13.86 7.85 4.20
C GLU A 109 -12.57 7.44 4.92
N LEU A 110 -12.16 6.18 4.80
CA LEU A 110 -10.92 5.68 5.40
C LEU A 110 -9.73 5.90 4.49
N ARG A 111 -9.93 5.80 3.17
CA ARG A 111 -8.90 5.99 2.15
C ARG A 111 -8.21 7.34 2.29
N GLN A 112 -8.96 8.39 2.60
CA GLN A 112 -8.39 9.73 2.84
C GLN A 112 -7.46 9.73 4.05
N THR A 113 -7.91 9.18 5.18
CA THR A 113 -7.12 9.09 6.42
C THR A 113 -5.87 8.23 6.23
N LEU A 114 -6.03 7.08 5.56
CA LEU A 114 -4.94 6.16 5.25
C LEU A 114 -3.91 6.84 4.35
N THR A 115 -4.35 7.52 3.29
CA THR A 115 -3.43 8.26 2.39
C THR A 115 -2.66 9.34 3.14
N ALA A 116 -3.33 10.13 3.97
CA ALA A 116 -2.67 11.17 4.76
C ALA A 116 -1.64 10.61 5.74
N SER A 117 -1.95 9.49 6.42
CA SER A 117 -1.04 8.82 7.35
C SER A 117 0.17 8.22 6.61
N LEU A 118 -0.06 7.57 5.47
CA LEU A 118 1.02 7.00 4.66
C LEU A 118 1.94 8.07 4.07
N LEU A 119 1.43 9.27 3.76
CA LEU A 119 2.27 10.39 3.34
C LEU A 119 3.18 10.88 4.48
N GLN A 120 2.72 10.82 5.74
CA GLN A 120 3.56 11.13 6.91
C GLN A 120 4.59 10.03 7.15
N ASP A 121 4.23 8.75 6.93
CA ASP A 121 5.15 7.61 7.07
C ASP A 121 6.36 7.70 6.12
N LEU A 122 6.28 8.47 5.03
CA LEU A 122 7.41 8.73 4.13
C LEU A 122 8.55 9.51 4.80
N ASP A 123 8.27 10.23 5.88
CA ASP A 123 9.25 10.99 6.66
C ASP A 123 9.83 10.18 7.84
N SER A 124 9.45 8.90 7.97
CA SER A 124 9.92 8.03 9.04
C SER A 124 11.43 7.77 8.94
N PRO A 125 12.18 7.75 10.06
CA PRO A 125 13.59 7.33 10.06
C PRO A 125 13.75 5.83 9.79
N THR A 126 12.66 5.06 9.84
CA THR A 126 12.67 3.61 9.74
C THR A 126 12.41 3.18 8.30
N TRP A 127 13.44 2.65 7.63
CA TRP A 127 13.39 2.36 6.19
C TRP A 127 12.20 1.49 5.75
N PHE A 128 11.81 0.49 6.55
CA PHE A 128 10.72 -0.41 6.17
C PHE A 128 9.35 0.24 6.30
N VAL A 129 9.20 1.24 7.18
CA VAL A 129 7.98 2.07 7.28
C VAL A 129 7.83 2.89 6.00
N VAL A 130 8.89 3.58 5.59
CA VAL A 130 8.93 4.35 4.33
C VAL A 130 8.64 3.45 3.12
N ARG A 131 9.31 2.30 3.03
CA ARG A 131 9.13 1.33 1.95
C ARG A 131 7.68 0.80 1.90
N ASN A 132 7.09 0.47 3.05
CA ASN A 132 5.70 0.00 3.10
C ASN A 132 4.71 1.10 2.74
N ALA A 133 4.98 2.35 3.11
CA ALA A 133 4.17 3.50 2.74
C ALA A 133 4.14 3.73 1.22
N ILE A 134 5.30 3.72 0.56
CA ILE A 134 5.41 3.79 -0.90
C ILE A 134 4.60 2.66 -1.55
N LYS A 135 4.78 1.43 -1.06
CA LYS A 135 4.07 0.26 -1.57
C LYS A 135 2.56 0.40 -1.46
N LEU A 136 2.05 0.78 -0.28
CA LEU A 136 0.62 0.91 -0.04
C LEU A 136 0.01 2.05 -0.86
N LEU A 137 0.65 3.23 -0.91
CA LEU A 137 0.21 4.33 -1.76
C LEU A 137 0.10 3.87 -3.23
N SER A 138 1.13 3.18 -3.73
CA SER A 138 1.16 2.63 -5.09
C SER A 138 0.05 1.61 -5.35
N ASP A 139 -0.12 0.62 -4.46
CA ASP A 139 -1.13 -0.44 -4.59
C ASP A 139 -2.56 0.09 -4.44
N MET A 140 -2.75 1.19 -3.69
CA MET A 140 -4.02 1.92 -3.61
C MET A 140 -4.32 2.73 -4.88
N GLY A 141 -3.32 2.91 -5.76
CA GLY A 141 -3.40 3.84 -6.90
C GLY A 141 -3.37 5.32 -6.48
N ALA A 142 -2.86 5.61 -5.28
CA ALA A 142 -2.56 6.98 -4.87
C ALA A 142 -1.26 7.45 -5.54
N ASP A 143 -1.07 8.76 -5.56
CA ASP A 143 0.17 9.35 -6.06
C ASP A 143 1.31 9.13 -5.05
N VAL A 144 2.49 8.76 -5.55
CA VAL A 144 3.69 8.62 -4.74
C VAL A 144 4.58 9.83 -5.02
N PRO A 145 4.86 10.69 -4.01
CA PRO A 145 5.66 11.88 -4.21
C PRO A 145 7.05 11.55 -4.81
N THR A 146 7.39 12.23 -5.90
CA THR A 146 8.71 12.19 -6.54
C THR A 146 9.69 13.10 -5.80
N ARG A 147 10.06 12.70 -4.58
CA ARG A 147 10.98 13.46 -3.72
C ARG A 147 12.43 12.97 -3.82
N TYR A 148 13.38 13.91 -3.77
CA TYR A 148 14.81 13.61 -3.85
C TYR A 148 15.31 12.73 -2.70
N ASP A 149 14.83 12.94 -1.48
CA ASP A 149 15.21 12.15 -0.30
C ASP A 149 14.75 10.69 -0.41
N LEU A 150 13.62 10.41 -1.05
CA LEU A 150 13.19 9.04 -1.34
C LEU A 150 14.06 8.39 -2.43
N ALA A 151 14.39 9.15 -3.48
CA ALA A 151 15.24 8.67 -4.58
C ALA A 151 16.70 8.46 -4.18
N THR A 152 17.15 9.10 -3.10
CA THR A 152 18.51 8.97 -2.55
C THR A 152 18.55 8.29 -1.19
N HIS A 153 17.44 7.68 -0.78
CA HIS A 153 17.30 7.07 0.54
C HIS A 153 18.39 6.00 0.78
N GLY A 154 18.93 5.93 2.01
CA GLY A 154 20.05 5.05 2.34
C GLY A 154 19.76 3.55 2.15
N SER A 155 18.51 3.13 2.34
CA SER A 155 18.05 1.76 2.05
C SER A 155 17.75 1.56 0.56
N ARG A 156 18.35 0.52 -0.02
CA ARG A 156 18.11 0.07 -1.41
C ARG A 156 16.63 -0.30 -1.61
N GLU A 157 15.99 -0.86 -0.59
CA GLU A 157 14.61 -1.36 -0.64
C GLU A 157 13.62 -0.21 -0.84
N VAL A 158 13.88 0.94 -0.22
CA VAL A 158 13.09 2.18 -0.43
C VAL A 158 13.22 2.66 -1.87
N ARG A 159 14.46 2.80 -2.39
CA ARG A 159 14.71 3.27 -3.75
C ARG A 159 14.14 2.33 -4.81
N LEU A 160 14.25 1.02 -4.59
CA LEU A 160 13.66 0.00 -5.45
C LEU A 160 12.13 0.05 -5.44
N GLU A 161 11.50 0.20 -4.27
CA GLU A 161 10.04 0.30 -4.18
C GLU A 161 9.54 1.60 -4.81
N LEU A 162 10.26 2.72 -4.65
CA LEU A 162 9.97 3.98 -5.34
C LEU A 162 9.96 3.78 -6.86
N SER A 163 11.03 3.19 -7.41
CA SER A 163 11.12 2.88 -8.85
C SER A 163 9.91 2.08 -9.36
N LYS A 164 9.56 1.01 -8.64
CA LYS A 164 8.38 0.17 -8.96
C LYS A 164 7.07 0.96 -8.88
N ALA A 165 6.94 1.83 -7.90
CA ALA A 165 5.73 2.64 -7.72
C ALA A 165 5.54 3.63 -8.88
N LEU A 166 6.62 4.31 -9.27
CA LEU A 166 6.62 5.27 -10.38
C LEU A 166 6.36 4.59 -11.74
N ALA A 167 6.78 3.33 -11.90
CA ALA A 167 6.48 2.53 -13.10
C ALA A 167 4.98 2.39 -13.38
N ARG A 168 4.12 2.50 -12.36
CA ARG A 168 2.66 2.46 -12.51
C ARG A 168 2.06 3.73 -13.11
N ARG A 169 2.84 4.82 -13.15
CA ARG A 169 2.45 6.11 -13.73
C ARG A 169 3.43 6.51 -14.83
N PRO A 170 3.60 5.68 -15.87
CA PRO A 170 4.72 5.82 -16.79
C PRO A 170 4.63 7.07 -17.69
N ARG A 171 3.51 7.79 -17.69
CA ARG A 171 3.32 9.03 -18.46
C ARG A 171 3.47 10.32 -17.64
N ASP A 172 3.71 10.21 -16.34
CA ASP A 172 3.97 11.37 -15.50
C ASP A 172 5.43 11.83 -15.69
N GLU A 173 5.62 13.09 -16.09
CA GLU A 173 6.95 13.63 -16.39
C GLU A 173 7.85 13.68 -15.15
N ASN A 174 7.28 13.96 -13.96
CA ASN A 174 8.04 13.93 -12.71
C ASN A 174 8.52 12.52 -12.36
N SER A 175 7.68 11.51 -12.63
CA SER A 175 8.04 10.10 -12.51
C SER A 175 9.19 9.75 -13.47
N VAL A 176 9.12 10.20 -14.74
CA VAL A 176 10.21 9.99 -15.71
C VAL A 176 11.52 10.61 -15.22
N ASP A 177 11.50 11.84 -14.71
CA ASP A 177 12.72 12.50 -14.21
C ASP A 177 13.37 11.75 -13.04
N THR A 178 12.56 11.29 -12.09
CA THR A 178 13.04 10.51 -10.96
C THR A 178 13.59 9.15 -11.42
N LEU A 179 12.92 8.49 -12.37
CA LEU A 179 13.40 7.23 -12.93
C LEU A 179 14.70 7.39 -13.73
N VAL A 180 14.87 8.49 -14.48
CA VAL A 180 16.14 8.81 -15.16
C VAL A 180 17.26 8.98 -14.14
N PHE A 181 17.00 9.62 -13.00
CA PHE A 181 17.97 9.72 -11.91
C PHE A 181 18.36 8.33 -11.37
N LEU A 182 17.39 7.42 -11.19
CA LEU A 182 17.63 6.06 -10.68
C LEU A 182 18.37 5.13 -11.67
N LEU A 183 18.55 5.51 -12.93
CA LEU A 183 19.49 4.82 -13.83
C LEU A 183 20.94 4.93 -13.35
N GLY A 184 21.27 5.94 -12.53
CA GLY A 184 22.59 6.10 -11.92
C GLY A 184 22.74 5.41 -10.57
N ASP A 185 21.76 4.62 -10.11
CA ASP A 185 21.79 4.04 -8.77
C ASP A 185 22.98 3.08 -8.59
N PRO A 186 23.67 3.08 -7.45
CA PRO A 186 24.75 2.12 -7.19
C PRO A 186 24.27 0.66 -7.24
N ASP A 187 23.00 0.40 -6.95
CA ASP A 187 22.43 -0.94 -6.91
C ASP A 187 21.83 -1.35 -8.28
N ALA A 188 22.29 -2.48 -8.82
CA ALA A 188 21.87 -2.97 -10.13
C ALA A 188 20.36 -3.30 -10.21
N ALA A 189 19.73 -3.75 -9.12
CA ALA A 189 18.30 -4.06 -9.15
C ALA A 189 17.44 -2.78 -9.21
N VAL A 190 17.92 -1.68 -8.60
CA VAL A 190 17.28 -0.37 -8.73
C VAL A 190 17.42 0.13 -10.17
N ARG A 191 18.62 0.06 -10.75
CA ARG A 191 18.85 0.43 -12.17
C ARG A 191 17.99 -0.40 -13.11
N TYR A 192 17.97 -1.72 -12.97
CA TYR A 192 17.11 -2.62 -13.73
C TYR A 192 15.63 -2.21 -13.63
N SER A 193 15.14 -1.94 -12.42
CA SER A 193 13.75 -1.51 -12.22
C SER A 193 13.47 -0.18 -12.92
N ALA A 194 14.40 0.77 -12.89
CA ALA A 194 14.25 2.07 -13.55
C ALA A 194 14.26 1.91 -15.08
N VAL A 195 15.11 1.04 -15.61
CA VAL A 195 15.15 0.67 -17.04
C VAL A 195 13.81 0.14 -17.51
N VAL A 196 13.24 -0.84 -16.79
CA VAL A 196 11.93 -1.42 -17.10
C VAL A 196 10.82 -0.36 -17.03
N ALA A 197 10.84 0.48 -16.00
CA ALA A 197 9.84 1.52 -15.77
C ALA A 197 9.85 2.62 -16.86
N LEU A 198 11.03 3.16 -17.17
CA LEU A 198 11.22 4.15 -18.25
C LEU A 198 10.80 3.61 -19.59
N GLY A 199 11.08 2.33 -19.80
CA GLY A 199 10.60 1.59 -20.92
C GLY A 199 9.10 1.67 -21.18
N ALA A 200 8.31 1.48 -20.13
CA ALA A 200 6.85 1.57 -20.21
C ALA A 200 6.30 2.98 -20.51
N SER A 201 7.11 4.04 -20.35
CA SER A 201 6.69 5.43 -20.60
C SER A 201 6.45 5.75 -22.07
N ASN A 202 7.16 5.06 -22.97
CA ASN A 202 7.24 5.38 -24.39
C ASN A 202 7.54 6.87 -24.69
N SER A 203 8.16 7.59 -23.74
CA SER A 203 8.55 9.00 -23.90
C SER A 203 9.85 9.10 -24.70
N SER A 204 9.97 10.11 -25.57
CA SER A 204 11.23 10.42 -26.26
C SER A 204 12.39 10.67 -25.29
N ARG A 205 12.09 11.32 -24.15
CA ARG A 205 13.04 11.56 -23.07
C ARG A 205 13.54 10.26 -22.44
N ALA A 206 12.61 9.34 -22.13
CA ALA A 206 12.96 8.03 -21.59
C ALA A 206 13.82 7.22 -22.57
N ARG A 207 13.46 7.20 -23.86
CA ARG A 207 14.26 6.54 -24.90
C ARG A 207 15.67 7.11 -25.00
N ALA A 208 15.81 8.44 -24.96
CA ALA A 208 17.12 9.08 -24.99
C ALA A 208 17.95 8.72 -23.75
N ALA A 209 17.34 8.73 -22.56
CA ALA A 209 18.01 8.34 -21.32
C ALA A 209 18.47 6.87 -21.32
N LEU A 210 17.62 5.95 -21.79
CA LEU A 210 17.94 4.53 -21.90
C LEU A 210 19.08 4.25 -22.89
N SER A 211 19.08 4.93 -24.04
CA SER A 211 20.15 4.83 -25.03
C SER A 211 21.51 5.29 -24.48
N LEU A 212 21.52 6.42 -23.75
CA LEU A 212 22.72 6.90 -23.08
C LEU A 212 23.20 5.93 -21.99
N HIS A 213 22.28 5.42 -21.19
CA HIS A 213 22.59 4.51 -20.09
C HIS A 213 23.16 3.17 -20.57
N ALA A 214 22.65 2.62 -21.68
CA ALA A 214 23.18 1.39 -22.28
C ALA A 214 24.68 1.48 -22.62
N GLY A 215 25.20 2.68 -22.94
CA GLY A 215 26.61 2.89 -23.23
C GLY A 215 27.54 2.86 -22.02
N ILE A 216 26.99 2.94 -20.81
CA ILE A 216 27.76 2.99 -19.54
C ILE A 216 27.38 1.89 -18.55
N GLU A 217 26.30 1.15 -18.79
CA GLU A 217 25.86 0.06 -17.92
C GLU A 217 26.85 -1.11 -17.98
N THR A 218 27.11 -1.70 -16.81
CA THR A 218 28.07 -2.79 -16.60
C THR A 218 27.41 -4.09 -16.15
N ASP A 219 26.22 -4.00 -15.55
CA ASP A 219 25.40 -5.14 -15.19
C ASP A 219 24.76 -5.76 -16.44
N GLY A 220 25.01 -7.05 -16.65
CA GLY A 220 24.60 -7.74 -17.87
C GLY A 220 23.08 -7.83 -18.05
N GLU A 221 22.34 -8.01 -16.96
CA GLU A 221 20.87 -8.09 -17.00
C GLU A 221 20.25 -6.74 -17.34
N THR A 222 20.72 -5.68 -16.68
CA THR A 222 20.28 -4.29 -16.91
C THR A 222 20.63 -3.83 -18.32
N LEU A 223 21.84 -4.13 -18.80
CA LEU A 223 22.24 -3.82 -20.17
C LEU A 223 21.36 -4.53 -21.21
N MET A 224 21.09 -5.82 -21.01
CA MET A 224 20.20 -6.59 -21.88
C MET A 224 18.78 -6.03 -21.89
N ALA A 225 18.28 -5.59 -20.73
CA ALA A 225 17.00 -4.91 -20.65
C ALA A 225 17.03 -3.62 -21.47
N CYS A 226 17.99 -2.71 -21.26
CA CYS A 226 18.14 -1.48 -22.05
C CYS A 226 18.15 -1.73 -23.56
N ASP A 227 18.90 -2.73 -24.00
CA ASP A 227 19.06 -3.10 -25.40
C ASP A 227 17.76 -3.60 -26.03
N THR A 228 17.11 -4.56 -25.37
CA THR A 228 15.81 -5.12 -25.77
C THR A 228 14.78 -4.01 -25.94
N ILE A 229 14.73 -3.13 -24.95
CA ILE A 229 13.81 -2.00 -24.84
C ILE A 229 14.01 -1.00 -25.98
N THR A 230 15.26 -0.61 -26.22
CA THR A 230 15.60 0.41 -27.21
C THR A 230 15.38 -0.11 -28.64
N ARG A 231 15.58 -1.42 -28.87
CA ARG A 231 15.39 -2.05 -30.19
C ARG A 231 13.94 -2.35 -30.53
N HIS A 232 13.13 -2.78 -29.56
CA HIS A 232 11.79 -3.33 -29.85
C HIS A 232 10.62 -2.38 -29.55
N GLY A 233 10.82 -1.31 -28.78
CA GLY A 233 9.82 -0.26 -28.59
C GLY A 233 8.49 -0.69 -27.95
N ASP A 234 8.33 -1.93 -27.46
CA ASP A 234 7.08 -2.38 -26.84
C ASP A 234 7.26 -3.41 -25.71
N PHE A 235 6.44 -3.24 -24.67
CA PHE A 235 6.74 -3.45 -23.25
C PHE A 235 5.67 -4.28 -22.52
N ARG A 236 5.43 -5.52 -22.96
CA ARG A 236 4.39 -6.35 -22.33
C ARG A 236 4.76 -7.79 -22.01
N LYS A 237 5.99 -8.24 -22.28
CA LYS A 237 6.37 -9.64 -22.03
C LYS A 237 7.85 -9.78 -21.66
N SER A 238 8.17 -9.63 -20.38
CA SER A 238 9.36 -10.23 -19.77
C SER A 238 9.35 -10.01 -18.25
N ALA A 239 8.43 -10.72 -17.59
CA ALA A 239 8.50 -11.30 -16.24
C ALA A 239 7.08 -11.71 -15.81
#